data_AF-A0A7D6CBJ1-F1
#
_entry.id   AF-A0A7D6CBJ1-F1
#
_cell.length_a   1.000
_cell.length_b   1.000
_cell.length_c   1.000
_cell.angle_alpha   90.00
_cell.angle_beta   90.00
_cell.angle_gamma   90.00
#
_symmetry.space_group_name_H-M   'P 1'
#
loop_
_entity.id
_entity.type
_entity.pdbx_description
1 polymer ?
#
loop_
_entity_poly.entity_id
_entity_poly.type
_entity_poly.pdbx_seq_one_letter_code
_entity_poly.pdbx_strand_id
1 'polypeptide(L)'
;MRENGSRYWRQRRTVDALGAGPADVGGSGHPLLARPRREQRPARWFTVHLGFTAAGPELARELAVAYAEGLSVLRPELALGAAALSPADAWYRAERLFCGAVGPDGERCADVAGHPGFHHAPGPGGLGWGDGD
;
A
#
# COMPACT_ATOMS: atom_id res chain seq x y z
N MET A 1 32.86 0.67 1.94
CA MET A 1 31.87 -0.26 1.37
C MET A 1 31.54 -1.29 2.45
N ARG A 2 30.38 -1.19 3.11
CA ARG A 2 29.97 -2.12 4.20
C ARG A 2 28.93 -3.08 3.63
N GLU A 3 29.20 -4.38 3.73
CA GLU A 3 28.26 -5.43 3.33
C GLU A 3 27.10 -5.51 4.35
N ASN A 4 25.88 -5.22 3.91
CA ASN A 4 24.65 -5.42 4.68
C ASN A 4 23.94 -6.72 4.24
N GLY A 5 24.66 -7.84 4.33
CA GLY A 5 24.11 -9.17 4.08
C GLY A 5 23.35 -9.69 5.29
N SER A 6 22.07 -9.34 5.43
CA SER A 6 21.18 -9.88 6.47
C SER A 6 21.18 -11.42 6.46
N ARG A 7 21.62 -12.02 7.58
CA ARG A 7 21.80 -13.48 7.79
C ARG A 7 20.48 -14.27 7.76
N TYR A 8 19.33 -13.60 7.74
CA TYR A 8 18.02 -14.23 7.84
C TYR A 8 17.56 -14.98 6.57
N TRP A 9 18.13 -14.67 5.40
CA TRP A 9 17.68 -15.26 4.14
C TRP A 9 18.30 -16.64 3.83
N ARG A 10 19.47 -16.97 4.39
CA ARG A 10 20.14 -18.24 4.07
C ARG A 10 19.50 -19.47 4.73
N GLN A 11 18.78 -19.32 5.84
CA GLN A 11 18.17 -20.44 6.55
C GLN A 11 16.93 -21.03 5.86
N ARG A 12 16.31 -20.30 4.91
CA ARG A 12 15.09 -20.77 4.25
C ARG A 12 15.33 -21.70 3.07
N ARG A 13 16.55 -21.75 2.51
CA ARG A 13 16.87 -22.60 1.35
C ARG A 13 17.36 -24.00 1.71
N THR A 14 17.77 -24.27 2.96
CA THR A 14 18.27 -25.59 3.35
C THR A 14 17.18 -26.58 3.74
N VAL A 15 15.94 -26.13 3.98
CA VAL A 15 14.83 -27.01 4.40
C VAL A 15 14.02 -27.59 3.24
N ASP A 16 14.13 -27.02 2.04
CA ASP A 16 13.36 -27.48 0.86
C ASP A 16 14.09 -28.54 0.01
N ALA A 17 15.34 -28.90 0.32
CA ALA A 17 16.20 -29.72 -0.55
C ALA A 17 16.34 -31.21 -0.16
N LEU A 18 15.64 -31.71 0.86
CA LEU A 18 15.78 -33.11 1.33
C LEU A 18 14.53 -33.99 1.20
N GLY A 19 13.52 -33.56 0.43
CA GLY A 19 12.26 -34.31 0.29
C GLY A 19 12.01 -34.85 -1.12
N ALA A 20 12.95 -35.58 -1.72
CA ALA A 20 12.74 -36.21 -3.03
C ALA A 20 13.13 -37.70 -3.07
N GLY A 21 12.09 -38.55 -3.09
CA GLY A 21 12.09 -39.92 -3.63
C GLY A 21 11.84 -41.07 -2.63
N PRO A 22 11.37 -42.26 -3.05
CA PRO A 22 10.40 -42.61 -4.09
C PRO A 22 9.17 -43.40 -3.53
N ALA A 23 8.22 -43.76 -4.40
CA ALA A 23 6.89 -44.33 -4.11
C ALA A 23 6.88 -45.73 -3.47
N ASP A 24 5.88 -46.00 -2.62
CA ASP A 24 5.37 -47.36 -2.38
C ASP A 24 3.85 -47.36 -2.09
N VAL A 25 3.26 -48.50 -2.42
CA VAL A 25 1.85 -48.80 -2.71
C VAL A 25 1.08 -49.15 -1.43
N GLY A 26 -0.15 -48.63 -1.31
CA GLY A 26 -1.19 -49.21 -0.46
C GLY A 26 -1.16 -48.80 1.02
N GLY A 27 -1.95 -47.78 1.36
CA GLY A 27 -2.23 -47.45 2.76
C GLY A 27 -3.04 -46.17 2.85
N SER A 28 -4.20 -46.26 3.50
CA SER A 28 -5.14 -45.16 3.81
C SER A 28 -4.47 -43.80 4.04
N GLY A 29 -4.49 -42.96 3.00
CA GLY A 29 -3.79 -41.67 2.94
C GLY A 29 -4.46 -40.56 3.72
N HIS A 30 -4.74 -40.77 5.01
CA HIS A 30 -4.97 -39.66 5.92
C HIS A 30 -3.61 -39.19 6.43
N PRO A 31 -3.15 -37.97 6.10
CA PRO A 31 -1.89 -37.47 6.61
C PRO A 31 -1.95 -37.40 8.14
N LEU A 32 -1.17 -38.26 8.81
CA LEU A 32 -1.03 -38.33 10.27
C LEU A 32 -0.27 -37.13 10.87
N LEU A 33 0.12 -36.18 10.03
CA LEU A 33 0.66 -34.89 10.42
C LEU A 33 -0.26 -33.82 9.82
N ALA A 34 -1.06 -33.19 10.68
CA ALA A 34 -1.77 -31.98 10.30
C ALA A 34 -0.72 -30.97 9.80
N ARG A 35 -0.87 -30.51 8.54
CA ARG A 35 -0.07 -29.40 8.02
C ARG A 35 -0.21 -28.28 9.04
N PRO A 36 0.89 -27.73 9.58
CA PRO A 36 0.80 -26.71 10.61
C PRO A 36 -0.13 -25.63 10.09
N ARG A 37 -1.25 -25.44 10.79
CA ARG A 37 -2.21 -24.40 10.51
C ARG A 37 -1.42 -23.12 10.71
N ARG A 38 -0.90 -22.54 9.63
CA ARG A 38 -0.39 -21.18 9.67
C ARG A 38 -1.61 -20.37 10.05
N GLU A 39 -1.73 -20.05 11.34
CA GLU A 39 -2.61 -18.99 11.79
C GLU A 39 -2.36 -17.83 10.83
N GLN A 40 -3.43 -17.37 10.17
CA GLN A 40 -3.32 -16.24 9.28
C GLN A 40 -2.81 -15.10 10.14
N ARG A 41 -1.53 -14.76 9.95
CA ARG A 41 -0.89 -13.68 10.70
C ARG A 41 -1.77 -12.44 10.46
N PRO A 42 -2.18 -11.72 11.52
CA PRO A 42 -3.07 -10.58 11.37
C PRO A 42 -2.48 -9.59 10.36
N ALA A 43 -3.36 -8.96 9.57
CA ALA A 43 -2.97 -7.96 8.61
C ALA A 43 -2.14 -6.87 9.31
N ARG A 44 -0.97 -6.57 8.75
CA ARG A 44 -0.09 -5.52 9.26
C ARG A 44 -0.15 -4.35 8.30
N TRP A 45 -0.51 -3.20 8.83
CA TRP A 45 -0.52 -1.95 8.10
C TRP A 45 0.80 -1.25 8.37
N PHE A 46 1.41 -0.74 7.30
CA PHE A 46 2.65 0.01 7.36
C PHE A 46 2.44 1.33 6.63
N THR A 47 3.00 2.40 7.16
CA THR A 47 3.02 3.71 6.53
C THR A 47 4.37 3.91 5.84
N VAL A 48 4.35 4.39 4.61
CA VAL A 48 5.55 4.83 3.89
C VAL A 48 5.69 6.32 4.07
N HIS A 49 6.88 6.77 4.51
CA HIS A 49 7.22 8.18 4.60
C HIS A 49 8.25 8.52 3.52
N LEU A 50 7.97 9.55 2.73
CA LEU A 50 8.88 10.10 1.73
C LEU A 50 9.23 11.54 2.11
N GLY A 51 10.51 11.81 2.35
CA GLY A 51 11.02 13.16 2.55
C GLY A 51 11.56 13.74 1.24
N PHE A 52 11.25 15.00 0.97
CA PHE A 52 11.77 15.74 -0.19
C PHE A 52 11.89 17.23 0.16
N THR A 53 12.66 17.96 -0.64
CA THR A 53 12.83 19.42 -0.51
C THR A 53 11.99 20.15 -1.53
N ALA A 54 11.41 21.27 -1.15
CA ALA A 54 10.69 22.17 -2.05
C ALA A 54 11.01 23.62 -1.70
N ALA A 55 10.89 24.52 -2.69
CA ALA A 55 11.18 25.95 -2.51
C ALA A 55 10.12 26.68 -1.65
N GLY A 56 8.95 26.07 -1.41
CA GLY A 56 7.86 26.64 -0.63
C GLY A 56 6.69 25.66 -0.50
N PRO A 57 5.64 26.02 0.26
CA PRO A 57 4.51 25.13 0.56
C PRO A 57 3.70 24.74 -0.67
N GLU A 58 3.51 25.65 -1.62
CA GLU A 58 2.73 25.38 -2.83
C GLU A 58 3.41 24.30 -3.69
N LEU A 59 4.68 24.52 -4.05
CA LEU A 59 5.48 23.54 -4.78
C LEU A 59 5.63 22.22 -3.99
N ALA A 60 5.69 22.29 -2.65
CA ALA A 60 5.72 21.08 -1.83
C ALA A 60 4.45 20.24 -2.02
N ARG A 61 3.29 20.89 -2.09
CA ARG A 61 2.00 20.24 -2.30
C ARG A 61 1.90 19.63 -3.69
N GLU A 62 2.28 20.37 -4.73
CA GLU A 62 2.32 19.87 -6.10
C GLU A 62 3.21 18.63 -6.24
N LEU A 63 4.44 18.69 -5.71
CA LEU A 63 5.37 17.56 -5.71
C LEU A 63 4.82 16.37 -4.92
N ALA A 64 4.18 16.62 -3.77
CA ALA A 64 3.60 15.56 -2.96
C ALA A 64 2.48 14.81 -3.70
N VAL A 65 1.60 15.52 -4.42
CA VAL A 65 0.56 14.90 -5.26
C VAL A 65 1.20 14.05 -6.34
N ALA A 66 2.17 14.60 -7.10
CA ALA A 66 2.85 13.88 -8.17
C ALA A 66 3.58 12.62 -7.65
N TYR A 67 4.24 12.70 -6.50
CA TYR A 67 4.87 11.54 -5.87
C TYR A 67 3.85 10.51 -5.39
N ALA A 68 2.73 10.93 -4.80
CA ALA A 68 1.69 10.02 -4.35
C ALA A 68 1.07 9.25 -5.53
N GLU A 69 0.74 9.94 -6.62
CA GLU A 69 0.23 9.34 -7.85
C GLU A 69 1.25 8.36 -8.45
N GLY A 70 2.49 8.80 -8.66
CA GLY A 70 3.57 7.95 -9.20
C GLY A 70 3.84 6.72 -8.33
N LEU A 71 3.83 6.87 -7.00
CA LEU A 71 3.99 5.75 -6.08
C LEU A 71 2.80 4.78 -6.15
N SER A 72 1.57 5.27 -6.29
CA SER A 72 0.39 4.40 -6.40
C SER A 72 0.42 3.54 -7.68
N VAL A 73 0.93 4.08 -8.79
CA VAL A 73 1.14 3.34 -10.04
C VAL A 73 2.21 2.25 -9.86
N LEU A 74 3.32 2.58 -9.21
CA LEU A 74 4.43 1.64 -9.02
C LEU A 74 4.11 0.59 -7.94
N ARG A 75 3.29 0.95 -6.95
CA ARG A 75 3.00 0.17 -5.74
C ARG A 75 1.50 0.23 -5.45
N PRO A 76 0.68 -0.63 -6.08
CA PRO A 76 -0.78 -0.62 -5.93
C PRO A 76 -1.25 -0.92 -4.49
N GLU A 77 -0.35 -1.41 -3.62
CA GLU A 77 -0.67 -1.58 -2.20
C GLU A 77 -0.74 -0.25 -1.43
N LEU A 78 -0.24 0.84 -2.01
CA LEU A 78 -0.30 2.18 -1.43
C LEU A 78 -1.63 2.85 -1.80
N ALA A 79 -2.51 3.01 -0.82
CA ALA A 79 -3.78 3.69 -1.02
C ALA A 79 -3.55 5.20 -1.24
N LEU A 80 -3.75 5.68 -2.46
CA LEU A 80 -3.59 7.09 -2.84
C LEU A 80 -4.40 8.03 -1.93
N GLY A 81 -5.66 7.65 -1.65
CA GLY A 81 -6.57 8.43 -0.80
C GLY A 81 -6.15 8.55 0.68
N ALA A 82 -5.11 7.83 1.12
CA ALA A 82 -4.53 7.96 2.45
C ALA A 82 -3.30 8.87 2.49
N ALA A 83 -2.87 9.41 1.35
CA ALA A 83 -1.68 10.24 1.26
C ALA A 83 -1.88 11.60 1.97
N ALA A 84 -0.87 11.99 2.74
CA ALA A 84 -0.85 13.23 3.49
C ALA A 84 0.55 13.88 3.43
N LEU A 85 0.58 15.20 3.54
CA LEU A 85 1.79 16.02 3.53
C LEU A 85 1.92 16.77 4.84
N SER A 86 3.16 16.86 5.35
CA SER A 86 3.50 17.67 6.51
C SER A 86 4.88 18.29 6.33
N PRO A 87 5.17 19.43 7.00
CA PRO A 87 6.54 19.86 7.21
C PRO A 87 7.34 18.78 7.95
N ALA A 88 8.63 18.64 7.62
CA ALA A 88 9.47 17.55 8.12
C ALA A 88 9.59 17.51 9.65
N ASP A 89 9.47 18.65 10.32
CA ASP A 89 9.54 18.84 11.77
C ASP A 89 8.16 18.90 12.44
N ALA A 90 7.07 18.81 11.67
CA ALA A 90 5.70 18.99 12.17
C ALA A 90 4.73 17.93 11.64
N TRP A 91 5.06 16.64 11.81
CA TRP A 91 4.24 15.51 11.32
C TRP A 91 2.83 15.49 11.89
N TYR A 92 2.63 16.04 13.08
CA TYR A 92 1.31 16.18 13.70
C TYR A 92 0.38 17.15 12.94
N ARG A 93 0.92 17.92 11.97
CA ARG A 93 0.18 18.81 11.07
C ARG A 93 -0.04 18.21 9.68
N ALA A 94 -0.02 16.88 9.56
CA ALA A 94 -0.21 16.24 8.27
C ALA A 94 -1.62 16.52 7.71
N GLU A 95 -1.66 17.05 6.49
CA GLU A 95 -2.88 17.38 5.76
C GLU A 95 -3.08 16.41 4.60
N ARG A 96 -4.34 16.03 4.34
CA ARG A 96 -4.66 15.13 3.23
C ARG A 96 -4.39 15.80 1.89
N LEU A 97 -3.80 15.05 0.98
CA LEU A 97 -3.53 15.51 -0.38
C LEU A 97 -4.77 15.38 -1.29
N PHE A 98 -5.60 14.37 -1.06
CA PHE A 98 -6.77 14.06 -1.87
C PHE A 98 -8.06 14.30 -1.08
N CYS A 99 -9.12 14.62 -1.81
CA CYS A 99 -10.42 14.98 -1.28
C CYS A 99 -11.00 13.86 -0.41
N GLY A 100 -11.09 12.65 -0.96
CA GLY A 100 -11.56 11.48 -0.22
C GLY A 100 -13.02 11.56 0.27
N ALA A 101 -13.79 12.55 -0.21
CA ALA A 101 -15.24 12.62 -0.02
C ALA A 101 -15.86 11.30 -0.43
N VAL A 102 -16.79 10.79 0.38
CA VAL A 102 -17.40 9.47 0.17
C VAL A 102 -18.62 9.64 -0.73
N GLY A 103 -18.61 8.94 -1.86
CA GLY A 103 -19.70 8.86 -2.81
C GLY A 103 -20.58 7.63 -2.61
N PRO A 104 -21.50 7.39 -3.56
CA PRO A 104 -22.28 6.15 -3.64
C PRO A 104 -21.37 4.91 -3.64
N ASP A 105 -21.90 3.78 -3.15
CA ASP A 105 -21.19 2.49 -3.11
C ASP A 105 -19.87 2.49 -2.33
N GLY A 106 -19.62 3.53 -1.53
CA GLY A 106 -18.38 3.68 -0.75
C GLY A 106 -17.20 4.17 -1.58
N GLU A 107 -17.43 4.61 -2.82
CA GLU A 107 -16.42 5.24 -3.65
C GLU A 107 -15.84 6.49 -2.96
N ARG A 108 -14.59 6.81 -3.26
CA ARG A 108 -13.91 7.98 -2.69
C ARG A 108 -13.43 8.90 -3.78
N CYS A 109 -13.67 10.20 -3.59
CA CYS A 109 -13.23 11.22 -4.52
C CYS A 109 -11.71 11.18 -4.67
N ALA A 110 -11.26 11.03 -5.91
CA ALA A 110 -9.85 10.90 -6.26
C ALA A 110 -9.16 12.24 -6.57
N ASP A 111 -9.91 13.35 -6.62
CA ASP A 111 -9.37 14.67 -6.89
C ASP A 111 -8.57 15.24 -5.71
N VAL A 112 -7.76 16.25 -6.00
CA VAL A 112 -6.95 16.97 -5.01
C VAL A 112 -7.84 17.65 -3.98
N ALA A 113 -7.46 17.59 -2.71
CA ALA A 113 -8.24 18.20 -1.62
C ALA A 113 -8.49 19.70 -1.87
N GLY A 114 -9.72 20.14 -1.60
CA GLY A 114 -10.15 21.54 -1.83
C GLY A 114 -10.51 21.88 -3.28
N HIS A 115 -10.67 20.87 -4.15
CA HIS A 115 -11.19 21.10 -5.50
C HIS A 115 -12.64 21.63 -5.48
N PRO A 116 -13.00 22.56 -6.38
CA PRO A 116 -14.38 22.98 -6.56
C PRO A 116 -15.18 21.94 -7.35
N GLY A 117 -16.49 22.11 -7.40
CA GLY A 117 -17.38 21.34 -8.29
C GLY A 117 -17.69 19.92 -7.81
N PHE A 118 -18.04 19.06 -8.76
CA PHE A 118 -18.43 17.68 -8.50
C PHE A 118 -17.26 16.83 -8.01
N HIS A 119 -17.58 15.82 -7.22
CA HIS A 119 -16.64 14.78 -6.83
C HIS A 119 -16.63 13.65 -7.85
N HIS A 120 -15.46 13.11 -8.16
CA HIS A 120 -15.31 12.02 -9.11
C HIS A 120 -14.62 10.79 -8.51
N ALA A 121 -15.15 9.61 -8.82
CA ALA A 121 -14.50 8.33 -8.53
C ALA A 121 -13.19 8.22 -9.34
N PRO A 122 -12.20 7.45 -8.86
CA PRO A 122 -10.95 7.27 -9.59
C PRO A 122 -11.17 6.62 -10.98
N GLY A 123 -10.33 7.02 -11.94
CA GLY A 123 -10.25 6.42 -13.27
C GLY A 123 -11.04 7.15 -14.37
N PRO A 124 -10.75 6.85 -15.65
CA PRO A 124 -11.44 7.49 -16.77
C PRO A 124 -12.95 7.20 -16.74
N GLY A 125 -13.76 8.26 -16.78
CA GLY A 125 -15.22 8.14 -16.74
C GLY A 125 -15.78 7.75 -15.37
N GLY A 126 -15.03 7.97 -14.28
CA GLY A 126 -15.48 7.73 -12.92
C GLY A 126 -16.82 8.40 -12.61
N LEU A 127 -17.65 7.72 -11.81
CA LEU A 127 -18.93 8.23 -11.34
C LEU A 127 -18.76 9.59 -10.67
N GLY A 128 -19.60 10.56 -11.07
CA GLY A 128 -19.66 11.89 -10.46
C GLY A 128 -20.76 11.96 -9.39
N TRP A 129 -20.54 12.70 -8.30
CA TRP A 129 -21.57 12.97 -7.29
C TRP A 129 -21.36 14.32 -6.59
N GLY A 130 -22.35 14.70 -5.79
CA GLY A 130 -22.42 16.01 -5.12
C GLY A 130 -23.10 17.06 -5.98
N ASP A 131 -23.37 18.21 -5.40
CA ASP A 131 -23.76 19.41 -6.14
C ASP A 131 -22.50 20.28 -6.23
N GLY A 132 -22.01 20.53 -7.44
CA GLY A 132 -20.91 21.48 -7.61
C GLY A 132 -21.39 22.88 -7.23
N ASP A 133 -20.78 23.48 -6.20
CA ASP A 133 -21.03 24.90 -5.84
C ASP A 133 -20.65 25.86 -6.99
#